data_AF-A0AAU4C555-F1
#
_entry.id   AF-A0AAU4C555-F1
#
_cell.length_a   1.000
_cell.length_b   1.000
_cell.length_c   1.000
_cell.angle_alpha   90.00
_cell.angle_beta   90.00
_cell.angle_gamma   90.00
#
_symmetry.space_group_name_H-M   'P 1'
#
loop_
_entity.id
_entity.type
_entity.pdbx_description
1 polymer ?
#
loop_
_entity_poly.entity_id
_entity_poly.type
_entity_poly.pdbx_seq_one_letter_code
_entity_poly.pdbx_strand_id
1 'polypeptide(L)' 'MDREQRVCPACGQPVQSVVRRHKTLGAWVPRWTAGPCHNQECEAYADAVAEPDQKPQAPAAPAS' A
#
# COMPACT_ATOMS: atom_id res chain seq x y z
N MET A 1 15.55 3.62 -17.36
CA MET A 1 14.56 4.07 -16.35
C MET A 1 14.39 2.93 -15.39
N ASP A 2 15.12 2.97 -14.27
CA ASP A 2 15.21 1.87 -13.32
C ASP A 2 13.85 1.70 -12.63
N ARG A 3 13.10 0.64 -12.97
CA ARG A 3 11.95 0.21 -12.16
C ARG A 3 12.54 -0.47 -10.93
N GLU A 4 13.09 0.34 -10.03
CA GLU A 4 13.64 -0.05 -8.72
C GLU A 4 12.73 -1.13 -8.14
N GLN A 5 13.19 -2.38 -8.25
CA GLN A 5 12.42 -3.53 -7.82
C GLN A 5 12.28 -3.39 -6.30
N ARG A 6 11.07 -3.05 -5.83
CA ARG A 6 10.85 -2.92 -4.39
C ARG A 6 10.88 -4.31 -3.78
N VAL A 7 11.58 -4.43 -2.66
CA VAL A 7 11.67 -5.67 -1.89
C VAL A 7 10.91 -5.54 -0.58
N CYS A 8 10.38 -6.64 -0.09
CA CYS A 8 9.83 -6.72 1.24
C CYS A 8 10.97 -6.49 2.26
N PRO A 9 10.85 -5.55 3.22
CA PRO A 9 11.90 -5.31 4.19
C PRO A 9 12.09 -6.46 5.19
N ALA A 10 11.09 -7.35 5.36
CA ALA A 10 11.17 -8.48 6.27
C ALA A 10 11.88 -9.70 5.66
N CYS A 11 11.53 -10.08 4.42
CA CYS A 11 12.06 -11.31 3.79
C CYS A 11 12.93 -11.06 2.55
N GLY A 12 13.11 -9.81 2.13
CA GLY A 12 13.91 -9.44 0.96
C GLY A 12 13.32 -9.87 -0.40
N GLN A 13 12.16 -10.51 -0.43
CA GLN A 13 11.53 -10.97 -1.67
C GLN A 13 11.05 -9.78 -2.52
N PRO A 14 11.14 -9.86 -3.86
CA PRO A 14 10.63 -8.83 -4.75
C PRO A 14 9.11 -8.72 -4.59
N VAL A 15 8.62 -7.49 -4.44
CA VAL A 15 7.20 -7.17 -4.35
C VAL A 15 6.79 -6.23 -5.48
N GLN A 16 5.51 -6.24 -5.80
CA GLN A 16 4.97 -5.32 -6.80
C GLN A 16 5.06 -3.88 -6.29
N SER A 17 5.24 -2.94 -7.20
CA SER A 17 5.11 -1.51 -6.89
C SER A 17 3.65 -1.10 -7.04
N VAL A 18 3.07 -0.52 -6.00
CA VAL A 18 1.68 -0.03 -6.00
C VAL A 18 1.63 1.48 -5.84
N VAL A 19 0.62 2.12 -6.43
CA VAL A 19 0.32 3.54 -6.18
C VAL A 19 -0.64 3.64 -5.01
N ARG A 20 -0.24 4.34 -3.94
CA ARG A 20 -1.13 4.75 -2.85
C ARG A 20 -1.33 6.25 -2.90
N ARG A 21 -2.54 6.73 -2.58
CA ARG A 21 -2.83 8.16 -2.46
C ARG A 21 -2.61 8.59 -1.02
N HIS A 22 -1.74 9.56 -0.80
CA HIS A 22 -1.53 10.20 0.49
C HIS A 22 -2.21 11.57 0.50
N LYS A 23 -2.93 11.87 1.58
CA LYS A 23 -3.52 13.20 1.78
C LYS A 23 -2.53 14.09 2.51
N THR A 24 -2.16 15.19 1.87
CA THR A 24 -1.24 16.19 2.44
C THR A 24 -1.82 17.57 2.19
N LEU A 25 -2.00 18.36 3.25
CA LEU A 25 -2.49 19.74 3.18
C LEU A 25 -3.76 19.90 2.31
N GLY A 26 -4.69 18.94 2.42
CA GLY A 26 -5.97 18.96 1.68
C GLY A 26 -5.91 18.41 0.25
N ALA A 27 -4.73 18.16 -0.30
CA ALA A 27 -4.56 17.54 -1.62
C ALA A 27 -4.28 16.04 -1.53
N TRP A 28 -4.69 15.29 -2.55
CA TRP A 28 -4.37 13.86 -2.70
C TRP A 28 -3.21 13.69 -3.67
N VAL A 29 -2.09 13.18 -3.16
CA VAL A 29 -0.86 12.98 -3.93
C VAL A 29 -0.64 11.47 -4.16
N PRO A 30 -0.44 11.02 -5.41
CA PRO A 30 -0.05 9.64 -5.68
C PRO A 30 1.40 9.41 -5.28
N ARG A 31 1.65 8.35 -4.51
CA ARG A 31 2.99 7.90 -4.12
C ARG A 31 3.16 6.43 -4.50
N TRP A 32 4.28 6.12 -5.13
CA TRP A 32 4.68 4.74 -5.39
C TRP A 32 5.32 4.13 -4.15
N THR A 33 4.78 3.01 -3.68
CA THR A 33 5.28 2.29 -2.49
C THR A 33 5.51 0.82 -2.79
N ALA A 34 6.15 0.11 -1.86
CA ALA A 34 6.16 -1.34 -1.88
C ALA A 34 4.71 -1.84 -1.71
N GLY A 35 4.34 -2.81 -2.54
CA GLY A 35 3.10 -3.56 -2.41
C GLY A 35 3.18 -4.58 -1.27
N PRO A 36 2.06 -5.24 -0.98
CA PRO A 36 2.03 -6.28 0.04
C PRO A 36 2.98 -7.43 -0.32
N CYS A 37 3.58 -8.03 0.70
CA CYS A 37 4.29 -9.29 0.51
C CYS A 37 3.27 -10.38 0.21
N HIS A 38 3.61 -11.32 -0.68
CA HIS A 38 2.77 -12.49 -0.99
C HIS A 38 3.41 -13.82 -0.51
N ASN A 39 4.53 -13.74 0.22
CA ASN A 39 5.19 -14.92 0.76
C ASN A 39 4.48 -15.36 2.06
N GLN A 40 3.82 -16.52 2.05
CA GLN A 40 3.03 -17.03 3.17
C GLN A 40 3.87 -17.36 4.41
N GLU A 41 5.18 -17.56 4.24
CA GLU A 41 6.12 -17.80 5.33
C GLU A 41 6.66 -16.49 5.94
N CYS A 42 6.30 -15.33 5.37
CA CYS A 42 6.77 -14.03 5.83
C CYS A 42 5.83 -13.43 6.87
N GLU A 43 6.39 -12.90 7.97
CA GLU A 43 5.62 -12.18 8.99
C GLU A 43 4.81 -11.00 8.41
N ALA A 44 5.35 -10.30 7.41
CA ALA A 44 4.67 -9.19 6.76
C ALA A 44 3.45 -9.61 5.93
N TYR A 45 3.34 -10.90 5.56
CA TYR A 45 2.14 -11.44 4.92
C TYR A 45 1.01 -11.58 5.94
N ALA A 46 1.30 -12.04 7.15
CA ALA A 46 0.31 -12.16 8.22
C ALA A 46 -0.25 -10.78 8.62
N ASP A 47 0.60 -9.77 8.70
CA ASP A 47 0.22 -8.38 9.00
C ASP A 47 -0.67 -7.78 7.90
N ALA A 48 -0.34 -8.01 6.63
CA ALA A 48 -1.16 -7.57 5.49
C ALA A 48 -2.54 -8.24 5.43
N VAL A 49 -2.66 -9.49 5.90
CA VAL A 49 -3.94 -10.21 6.00
C VAL A 49 -4.75 -9.74 7.22
N ALA A 50 -4.08 -9.26 8.27
CA ALA A 50 -4.70 -8.69 9.46
C ALA A 50 -5.21 -7.25 9.25
N GLU A 51 -4.71 -6.51 8.26
CA GLU A 51 -5.18 -5.16 7.90
C GLU A 51 -6.01 -5.10 6.60
N PRO A 52 -7.29 -5.56 6.57
CA PRO A 52 -8.24 -5.14 5.56
C PRO A 52 -9.04 -3.90 6.04
N ASP A 53 -8.39 -2.85 6.54
CA ASP A 53 -9.06 -1.56 6.74
C ASP A 53 -8.12 -0.37 6.58
N GLN A 54 -7.53 -0.23 5.40
CA GLN A 54 -7.38 1.12 4.86
C GLN A 54 -8.68 1.44 4.13
N LYS A 55 -9.77 1.58 4.89
CA LYS A 55 -11.01 2.16 4.39
C LYS A 55 -10.65 3.49 3.74
N PRO A 56 -10.97 3.71 2.46
CA PRO A 56 -11.01 5.05 1.93
C PRO A 56 -11.99 5.82 2.81
N GLN A 57 -11.53 6.81 3.57
CA GLN A 57 -12.41 7.84 4.10
C GLN A 57 -12.91 8.62 2.88
N ALA A 58 -13.95 8.08 2.23
CA ALA A 58 -14.82 8.88 1.40
C ALA A 58 -15.40 9.95 2.34
N PRO A 59 -15.22 11.26 2.07
CA PRO A 59 -16.19 12.19 2.59
C PRO A 59 -17.52 11.79 1.94
N ALA A 60 -18.52 11.55 2.78
CA ALA A 60 -19.88 11.27 2.38
C ALA A 60 -20.28 12.24 1.25
N ALA A 61 -20.82 11.69 0.16
CA ALA A 61 -21.50 12.48 -0.84
C ALA A 61 -22.58 13.34 -0.16
N PRO A 62 -22.72 14.63 -0.48
CA PRO A 62 -23.94 15.32 -0.08
C PRO A 62 -25.11 14.63 -0.80
N ALA A 63 -26.08 14.20 -0.01
CA ALA A 63 -27.40 13.86 -0.51
C ALA A 63 -28.02 15.09 -1.18
N SER A 64 -28.86 14.81 -2.17
CA SER A 64 -29.59 15.68 -3.10
C SER A 64 -30.03 17.05 -2.59
#